data_AF-A0A7X3V7E3-F1
#
_entry.id   AF-A0A7X3V7E3-F1
#
_cell.length_a   1.000
_cell.length_b   1.000
_cell.length_c   1.000
_cell.angle_alpha   90.00
_cell.angle_beta   90.00
_cell.angle_gamma   90.00
#
_symmetry.space_group_name_H-M   'P 1'
#
loop_
_entity.id
_entity.type
_entity.pdbx_description
1 polymer ?
#
loop_
_entity_poly.entity_id
_entity_poly.type
_entity_poly.pdbx_seq_one_letter_code
_entity_poly.pdbx_strand_id
1 'polypeptide(L)'
;MGASDVECRSLVVARGGRFLLHQRLHAKYYRLGDAVLIGSANLTAAGMGYSAPANTEILCAPSLTFDFADFERALLADAREVDDTEFMRWQAIERLPVTRRGNTELTADEWRPLTREPINVWLVYAGRAAAVVSADERTRAWQDLDALQLPPGLDRPDFDTIVSAALLSSAAVADVLRVNGLPDEVAWTELAIRWKTTRSVAQRSRETAWNWIATFLDMSSPLPPS
;
A
#
# COMPACT_ATOMS: atom_id res chain seq x y z
N MET A 1 18.94 8.29 3.78
CA MET A 1 17.54 7.82 3.70
C MET A 1 16.67 9.03 3.95
N GLY A 2 15.80 9.39 3.01
CA GLY A 2 14.79 10.43 3.27
C GLY A 2 13.73 9.83 4.18
N ALA A 3 13.58 10.37 5.39
CA ALA A 3 12.39 10.12 6.18
C ALA A 3 11.24 10.81 5.43
N SER A 4 10.41 10.03 4.74
CA SER A 4 9.12 10.56 4.30
C SER A 4 8.22 10.54 5.51
N ASP A 5 7.94 11.70 6.08
CA ASP A 5 6.97 11.89 7.16
C ASP A 5 5.54 11.72 6.62
N VAL A 6 5.23 10.54 6.06
CA VAL A 6 3.94 10.27 5.41
C VAL A 6 2.79 10.43 6.41
N GLU A 7 3.06 10.21 7.70
CA GLU A 7 2.10 10.37 8.80
C GLU A 7 1.40 11.74 8.79
N CYS A 8 2.04 12.80 8.29
CA CYS A 8 1.42 14.12 8.24
C CYS A 8 0.30 14.25 7.20
N ARG A 9 0.14 13.30 6.25
CA ARG A 9 -0.94 13.34 5.25
C ARG A 9 -2.32 13.47 5.88
N SER A 10 -2.62 12.63 6.87
CA SER A 10 -3.93 12.64 7.54
C SER A 10 -4.22 14.01 8.17
N LEU A 11 -3.19 14.64 8.74
CA LEU A 11 -3.26 15.96 9.35
C LEU A 11 -3.49 17.08 8.32
N VAL A 12 -2.85 16.98 7.15
CA VAL A 12 -2.98 17.91 6.03
C VAL A 12 -4.38 17.84 5.43
N VAL A 13 -4.84 16.62 5.10
CA VAL A 13 -6.17 16.38 4.50
C VAL A 13 -7.29 16.81 5.45
N ALA A 14 -7.18 16.51 6.75
CA ALA A 14 -8.16 16.93 7.76
C ALA A 14 -8.29 18.46 7.89
N ARG A 15 -7.28 19.22 7.47
CA ARG A 15 -7.32 20.70 7.41
C ARG A 15 -7.71 21.25 6.03
N GLY A 16 -8.15 20.40 5.11
CA GLY A 16 -8.52 20.79 3.75
C GLY A 16 -7.32 21.03 2.82
N GLY A 17 -6.12 20.59 3.23
CA GLY A 17 -4.92 20.64 2.40
C GLY A 17 -4.83 19.48 1.42
N ARG A 18 -3.93 19.61 0.44
CA ARG A 18 -3.60 18.56 -0.52
C ARG A 18 -2.24 17.96 -0.19
N PHE A 19 -2.10 16.65 -0.34
CA PHE A 19 -0.85 15.94 -0.11
C PHE A 19 -0.35 15.33 -1.41
N LEU A 20 0.77 15.86 -1.91
CA LEU A 20 1.36 15.44 -3.17
C LEU A 20 2.75 14.85 -2.95
N LEU A 21 3.09 13.84 -3.74
CA LEU A 21 4.41 13.24 -3.80
C LEU A 21 5.21 13.84 -4.95
N HIS A 22 6.43 14.28 -4.65
CA HIS A 22 7.40 14.72 -5.65
C HIS A 22 8.73 13.97 -5.46
N GLN A 23 9.03 13.00 -6.32
CA GLN A 23 10.14 12.05 -6.13
C GLN A 23 11.54 12.67 -6.25
N ARG A 24 11.64 13.85 -6.87
CA ARG A 24 12.93 14.47 -7.22
C ARG A 24 13.28 15.68 -6.35
N LEU A 25 12.46 15.98 -5.34
CA LEU A 25 12.64 17.16 -4.49
C LEU A 25 13.44 16.77 -3.24
N HIS A 26 14.67 17.25 -3.14
CA HIS A 26 15.54 17.02 -1.97
C HIS A 26 15.60 18.22 -1.00
N ALA A 27 15.38 19.43 -1.51
CA ALA A 27 15.30 20.66 -0.73
C ALA A 27 13.88 20.86 -0.17
N LYS A 28 13.75 21.61 0.92
CA LYS A 28 12.45 21.97 1.49
C LYS A 28 12.12 23.40 1.12
N TYR A 29 10.88 23.57 0.71
CA TYR A 29 10.30 24.82 0.27
C TYR A 29 9.11 25.13 1.17
N TYR A 30 9.13 26.29 1.82
CA TYR A 30 8.05 26.78 2.66
C TYR A 30 7.57 28.10 2.11
N ARG A 31 6.26 28.22 1.84
CA ARG A 31 5.61 29.48 1.48
C ARG A 31 4.48 29.81 2.44
N LEU A 32 4.49 31.03 2.95
CA LEU A 32 3.42 31.61 3.78
C LEU A 32 3.09 33.00 3.25
N GLY A 33 2.01 33.12 2.47
CA GLY A 33 1.72 34.35 1.75
C GLY A 33 2.87 34.70 0.80
N ASP A 34 3.55 35.82 1.06
CA ASP A 34 4.70 36.28 0.27
C ASP A 34 6.06 35.91 0.86
N ALA A 35 6.08 35.33 2.07
CA ALA A 35 7.30 34.86 2.70
C ALA A 35 7.67 33.47 2.17
N VAL A 36 8.93 33.30 1.76
CA VAL A 36 9.46 32.03 1.27
C VAL A 36 10.77 31.68 1.94
N LEU A 37 10.91 30.43 2.35
CA LEU A 37 12.15 29.84 2.86
C LEU A 37 12.47 28.58 2.08
N ILE A 38 13.74 28.45 1.68
CA ILE A 38 14.25 27.30 0.95
C ILE A 38 15.48 26.77 1.69
N GLY A 39 15.59 25.46 1.87
CA GLY A 39 16.80 24.88 2.45
C GLY A 39 16.70 23.44 2.88
N SER A 40 17.44 23.08 3.94
CA SER A 40 17.60 21.70 4.40
C SER A 40 16.59 21.26 5.47
N ALA A 41 16.02 22.22 6.20
CA ALA A 41 15.16 21.96 7.35
C ALA A 41 13.94 21.14 6.96
N ASN A 42 13.73 20.00 7.61
CA ASN A 42 12.48 19.26 7.51
C ASN A 42 11.41 19.92 8.39
N LEU A 43 10.12 19.68 8.09
CA LEU A 43 9.00 20.17 8.90
C LEU A 43 8.84 19.31 10.17
N THR A 44 9.82 19.35 11.06
CA THR A 44 9.85 18.61 12.33
C THR A 44 10.12 19.55 13.49
N ALA A 45 9.84 19.13 14.72
CA ALA A 45 10.13 19.93 15.90
C ALA A 45 11.63 20.30 16.00
N ALA A 46 12.53 19.36 15.68
CA ALA A 46 13.97 19.60 15.70
C ALA A 46 14.45 20.49 14.54
N GLY A 47 13.90 20.30 13.32
CA GLY A 47 14.26 21.10 12.14
C GLY A 47 13.75 22.55 12.21
N MET A 48 12.66 22.79 12.95
CA MET A 48 12.07 24.11 13.16
C MET A 48 12.49 24.78 14.48
N GLY A 49 13.33 24.13 15.29
CA GLY A 49 13.84 24.68 16.55
C GLY A 49 12.89 24.63 17.75
N TYR A 50 11.82 23.83 17.67
CA TYR A 50 10.82 23.65 18.75
C TYR A 50 11.14 22.53 19.75
N SER A 51 12.25 21.81 19.59
CA SER A 51 12.71 20.78 20.53
C SER A 51 14.18 20.91 20.89
N ALA A 52 14.58 20.39 22.04
CA ALA A 52 15.98 20.29 22.46
C ALA A 52 16.44 18.81 22.45
N PRO A 53 17.56 18.47 21.79
CA PRO A 53 18.39 19.34 20.94
C PRO A 53 17.73 19.64 19.58
N ALA A 54 17.94 20.85 19.06
CA ALA A 54 17.50 21.26 17.72
C ALA A 54 18.56 20.94 16.67
N ASN A 55 18.14 20.76 15.42
CA ASN A 55 19.07 20.60 14.30
C ASN A 55 19.69 21.95 13.90
N THR A 56 20.96 21.93 13.50
CA THR A 56 21.56 23.06 12.78
C THR A 56 21.14 22.96 11.31
N GLU A 57 20.17 23.76 10.90
CA GLU A 57 19.64 23.79 9.53
C GLU A 57 20.03 25.09 8.81
N ILE A 58 20.13 25.03 7.48
CA ILE A 58 20.36 26.22 6.65
C ILE A 58 19.08 26.49 5.86
N LEU A 59 18.53 27.69 6.02
CA LEU A 59 17.40 28.22 5.27
C LEU A 59 17.79 29.56 4.65
N CYS A 60 17.37 29.81 3.41
CA CYS A 60 17.53 31.09 2.76
C CYS A 60 16.18 31.63 2.26
N ALA A 61 16.03 32.94 2.34
CA ALA A 61 15.02 33.64 1.58
C ALA A 61 15.55 33.85 0.14
N PRO A 62 14.77 33.52 -0.89
CA PRO A 62 15.18 33.79 -2.26
C PRO A 62 15.20 35.30 -2.55
N SER A 63 15.85 35.70 -3.64
CA SER A 63 15.94 37.11 -4.02
C SER A 63 14.57 37.71 -4.35
N LEU A 64 14.46 39.04 -4.30
CA LEU A 64 13.24 39.77 -4.68
C LEU A 64 12.83 39.57 -6.14
N THR A 65 13.74 39.07 -6.97
CA THR A 65 13.51 38.80 -8.40
C THR A 65 13.11 37.35 -8.67
N PHE A 66 12.97 36.52 -7.64
CA PHE A 66 12.61 35.11 -7.80
C PHE A 66 11.15 34.97 -8.19
N ASP A 67 10.88 34.33 -9.34
CA ASP A 67 9.52 34.05 -9.78
C ASP A 67 8.98 32.79 -9.10
N PHE A 68 8.24 33.01 -8.02
CA PHE A 68 7.61 31.93 -7.26
C PHE A 68 6.55 31.19 -8.07
N ALA A 69 5.79 31.90 -8.90
CA ALA A 69 4.69 31.31 -9.64
C ALA A 69 5.20 30.35 -10.71
N ASP A 70 6.30 30.71 -11.38
CA ASP A 70 6.96 29.83 -12.33
C ASP A 70 7.61 28.63 -11.65
N PHE A 71 8.32 28.86 -10.54
CA PHE A 71 8.92 27.78 -9.77
C PHE A 71 7.88 26.78 -9.24
N GLU A 72 6.79 27.25 -8.63
CA GLU A 72 5.74 26.39 -8.08
C GLU A 72 4.99 25.64 -9.18
N ARG A 73 4.76 26.27 -10.33
CA ARG A 73 4.20 25.58 -11.50
C ARG A 73 5.10 24.45 -11.96
N ALA A 74 6.41 24.68 -12.06
CA ALA A 74 7.37 23.65 -12.42
C ALA A 74 7.45 22.55 -11.35
N LEU A 75 7.46 22.94 -10.07
CA LEU A 75 7.50 22.01 -8.93
C LEU A 75 6.25 21.11 -8.88
N LEU A 76 5.07 21.67 -9.15
CA LEU A 76 3.82 20.93 -9.09
C LEU A 76 3.54 20.12 -10.34
N ALA A 77 4.18 20.42 -11.48
CA ALA A 77 4.00 19.67 -12.73
C ALA A 77 4.40 18.19 -12.60
N ASP A 78 5.46 17.91 -11.84
CA ASP A 78 5.97 16.56 -11.58
C ASP A 78 5.44 15.95 -10.27
N ALA A 79 4.60 16.70 -9.54
CA ALA A 79 3.98 16.23 -8.31
C ALA A 79 2.69 15.47 -8.64
N ARG A 80 2.47 14.35 -7.96
CA ARG A 80 1.22 13.60 -8.07
C ARG A 80 0.51 13.51 -6.73
N GLU A 81 -0.81 13.58 -6.77
CA GLU A 81 -1.62 13.44 -5.56
C GLU A 81 -1.57 12.00 -5.05
N VAL A 82 -1.44 11.84 -3.74
CA VAL A 82 -1.41 10.52 -3.08
C VAL A 82 -2.82 10.20 -2.62
N ASP A 83 -3.41 9.18 -3.23
CA ASP A 83 -4.73 8.68 -2.84
C ASP A 83 -4.69 7.85 -1.55
N ASP A 84 -5.86 7.51 -1.02
CA ASP A 84 -5.96 6.75 0.23
C ASP A 84 -5.44 5.32 0.07
N THR A 85 -5.57 4.71 -1.11
CA THR A 85 -5.10 3.34 -1.35
C THR A 85 -3.59 3.28 -1.26
N GLU A 86 -2.91 4.23 -1.89
CA GLU A 86 -1.47 4.34 -1.84
C GLU A 86 -0.96 4.69 -0.44
N PHE A 87 -1.62 5.63 0.24
CA PHE A 87 -1.24 5.98 1.61
C PHE A 87 -1.30 4.76 2.54
N MET A 88 -2.35 3.96 2.44
CA MET A 88 -2.49 2.72 3.22
C MET A 88 -1.38 1.70 2.90
N ARG A 89 -0.96 1.59 1.63
CA ARG A 89 0.18 0.74 1.25
C ARG A 89 1.48 1.19 1.93
N TRP A 90 1.76 2.50 1.97
CA TRP A 90 2.97 3.02 2.61
C TRP A 90 2.98 2.79 4.13
N GLN A 91 1.86 2.99 4.80
CA GLN A 91 1.75 2.70 6.24
C GLN A 91 2.01 1.23 6.56
N ALA A 92 1.54 0.32 5.71
CA ALA A 92 1.82 -1.10 5.89
C ALA A 92 3.29 -1.44 5.69
N ILE A 93 3.97 -0.82 4.71
CA ILE A 93 5.41 -1.00 4.48
C ILE A 93 6.24 -0.49 5.66
N GLU A 94 5.90 0.66 6.24
CA GLU A 94 6.64 1.25 7.36
C GLU A 94 6.60 0.39 8.63
N ARG A 95 5.52 -0.37 8.84
CA ARG A 95 5.36 -1.29 9.96
C ARG A 95 6.13 -2.61 9.79
N LEU A 96 6.66 -2.89 8.60
CA LEU A 96 7.47 -4.08 8.38
C LEU A 96 8.80 -3.95 9.13
N PRO A 97 9.17 -4.88 10.03
CA PRO A 97 10.53 -4.94 10.53
C PRO A 97 11.45 -5.15 9.32
N VAL A 98 12.40 -4.23 9.11
CA VAL A 98 13.39 -4.33 8.03
C VAL A 98 14.40 -5.42 8.37
N THR A 99 13.97 -6.67 8.34
CA THR A 99 14.87 -7.81 8.17
C THR A 99 15.11 -7.95 6.68
N ARG A 100 16.24 -7.42 6.19
CA ARG A 100 16.77 -7.78 4.86
C ARG A 100 17.00 -9.30 4.82
N ARG A 101 16.00 -10.05 4.38
CA ARG A 101 16.21 -11.36 3.77
C ARG A 101 16.30 -11.17 2.26
N GLY A 102 17.20 -11.96 1.66
CA GLY A 102 17.82 -11.69 0.37
C GLY A 102 16.85 -11.50 -0.80
N ASN A 103 17.42 -10.88 -1.84
CA ASN A 103 16.84 -10.66 -3.16
C ASN A 103 16.11 -11.88 -3.73
N THR A 104 14.84 -12.01 -3.40
CA THR A 104 13.85 -12.57 -4.30
C THR A 104 12.83 -11.46 -4.47
N GLU A 105 12.99 -10.70 -5.55
CA GLU A 105 11.93 -9.86 -6.07
C GLU A 105 10.75 -10.81 -6.33
N LEU A 106 9.81 -10.86 -5.40
CA LEU A 106 8.46 -11.24 -5.75
C LEU A 106 8.00 -10.15 -6.70
N THR A 107 7.87 -10.50 -7.98
CA THR A 107 7.06 -9.70 -8.89
C THR A 107 5.64 -9.77 -8.33
N ALA A 108 5.24 -8.77 -7.54
CA ALA A 108 3.89 -8.58 -7.02
C ALA A 108 2.81 -8.66 -8.12
N ASP A 109 3.23 -8.60 -9.39
CA ASP A 109 2.45 -8.84 -10.60
C ASP A 109 1.86 -10.26 -10.73
N GLU A 110 2.33 -11.29 -10.01
CA GLU A 110 1.87 -12.68 -10.22
C GLU A 110 1.15 -13.37 -9.06
N TRP A 111 1.28 -12.89 -7.81
CA TRP A 111 0.64 -13.59 -6.68
C TRP A 111 -0.89 -13.51 -6.75
N ARG A 112 -1.52 -14.68 -6.62
CA ARG A 112 -2.97 -14.87 -6.52
C ARG A 112 -3.28 -15.77 -5.35
N PRO A 113 -4.24 -15.41 -4.47
CA PRO A 113 -4.64 -16.27 -3.37
C PRO A 113 -5.07 -17.67 -3.82
N LEU A 114 -4.54 -18.71 -3.18
CA LEU A 114 -4.82 -20.11 -3.52
C LEU A 114 -5.75 -20.79 -2.53
N THR A 115 -5.59 -20.51 -1.23
CA THR A 115 -6.47 -21.05 -0.17
C THR A 115 -7.84 -20.38 -0.25
N ARG A 116 -8.89 -21.19 -0.23
CA ARG A 116 -10.28 -20.75 -0.30
C ARG A 116 -10.76 -20.12 1.00
N GLU A 117 -10.14 -20.53 2.10
CA GLU A 117 -10.42 -20.10 3.46
C GLU A 117 -9.25 -19.26 3.98
N PRO A 118 -9.30 -17.91 3.90
CA PRO A 118 -8.15 -17.04 4.19
C PRO A 118 -7.64 -17.17 5.62
N ILE A 119 -8.52 -17.57 6.56
CA ILE A 119 -8.16 -17.86 7.95
C ILE A 119 -7.10 -18.97 8.07
N ASN A 120 -7.02 -19.90 7.12
CA ASN A 120 -6.05 -20.98 7.15
C ASN A 120 -4.61 -20.49 6.98
N VAL A 121 -4.40 -19.39 6.27
CA VAL A 121 -3.06 -18.77 6.14
C VAL A 121 -2.54 -18.32 7.50
N TRP A 122 -3.40 -17.68 8.30
CA TRP A 122 -3.07 -17.33 9.68
C TRP A 122 -2.81 -18.57 10.54
N LEU A 123 -3.66 -19.60 10.44
CA LEU A 123 -3.47 -20.82 11.24
C LEU A 123 -2.12 -21.48 10.95
N VAL A 124 -1.73 -21.53 9.67
CA VAL A 124 -0.42 -22.06 9.29
C VAL A 124 0.71 -21.16 9.81
N TYR A 125 0.61 -19.84 9.61
CA TYR A 125 1.60 -18.87 10.07
C TYR A 125 1.83 -18.92 11.58
N ALA A 126 0.76 -19.01 12.36
CA ALA A 126 0.78 -19.09 13.82
C ALA A 126 1.24 -20.45 14.36
N GLY A 127 1.75 -21.36 13.51
CA GLY A 127 2.21 -22.70 13.91
C GLY A 127 1.08 -23.66 14.26
N ARG A 128 -0.16 -23.37 13.87
CA ARG A 128 -1.37 -24.16 14.15
C ARG A 128 -1.86 -24.91 12.91
N ALA A 129 -0.95 -25.29 12.00
CA ALA A 129 -1.27 -25.95 10.73
C ALA A 129 -2.10 -27.24 10.89
N ALA A 130 -1.99 -27.93 12.03
CA ALA A 130 -2.79 -29.12 12.34
C ALA A 130 -4.30 -28.82 12.49
N ALA A 131 -4.69 -27.57 12.75
CA ALA A 131 -6.09 -27.15 12.79
C ALA A 131 -6.73 -27.03 11.39
N VAL A 132 -5.92 -26.99 10.33
CA VAL A 132 -6.41 -27.01 8.95
C VAL A 132 -6.72 -28.45 8.56
N VAL A 133 -8.00 -28.80 8.46
CA VAL A 133 -8.49 -30.18 8.27
C VAL A 133 -8.01 -30.78 6.94
N SER A 134 -8.09 -30.00 5.86
CA SER A 134 -7.69 -30.45 4.53
C SER A 134 -6.19 -30.32 4.30
N ALA A 135 -5.54 -31.40 3.87
CA ALA A 135 -4.11 -31.40 3.51
C ALA A 135 -3.83 -30.54 2.26
N ASP A 136 -4.75 -30.53 1.28
CA ASP A 136 -4.64 -29.67 0.09
C ASP A 136 -4.73 -28.19 0.50
N GLU A 137 -5.68 -27.85 1.36
CA GLU A 137 -5.88 -26.47 1.83
C GLU A 137 -4.68 -25.99 2.66
N ARG A 138 -4.11 -26.87 3.48
CA ARG A 138 -2.88 -26.59 4.22
C ARG A 138 -1.69 -26.35 3.28
N THR A 139 -1.60 -27.10 2.18
CA THR A 139 -0.54 -26.92 1.17
C THR A 139 -0.69 -25.57 0.46
N ARG A 140 -1.91 -25.20 0.07
CA ARG A 140 -2.20 -23.89 -0.53
C ARG A 140 -1.91 -22.74 0.41
N ALA A 141 -2.30 -22.85 1.68
CA ALA A 141 -1.98 -21.84 2.69
C ALA A 141 -0.47 -21.65 2.87
N TRP A 142 0.32 -22.73 2.79
CA TRP A 142 1.78 -22.61 2.76
C TRP A 142 2.30 -21.90 1.51
N GLN A 143 1.74 -22.19 0.33
CA GLN A 143 2.11 -21.50 -0.91
C GLN A 143 1.77 -20.01 -0.87
N ASP A 144 0.61 -19.65 -0.30
CA ASP A 144 0.24 -18.25 -0.09
C ASP A 144 1.21 -17.57 0.88
N LEU A 145 1.61 -18.23 1.98
CA LEU A 145 2.61 -17.69 2.91
C LEU A 145 3.99 -17.50 2.26
N ASP A 146 4.42 -18.46 1.46
CA ASP A 146 5.68 -18.38 0.72
C ASP A 146 5.65 -17.22 -0.29
N ALA A 147 4.52 -17.00 -0.96
CA ALA A 147 4.34 -15.86 -1.85
C ALA A 147 4.25 -14.51 -1.11
N LEU A 148 3.77 -14.50 0.13
CA LEU A 148 3.66 -13.28 0.94
C LEU A 148 4.98 -12.87 1.61
N GLN A 149 5.92 -13.81 1.80
CA GLN A 149 7.22 -13.58 2.46
C GLN A 149 7.11 -12.80 3.78
N LEU A 150 6.11 -13.15 4.61
CA LEU A 150 5.84 -12.44 5.86
C LEU A 150 7.02 -12.59 6.85
N PRO A 151 7.41 -11.51 7.57
CA PRO A 151 8.33 -11.62 8.70
C PRO A 151 7.81 -12.64 9.73
N PRO A 152 8.68 -13.39 10.42
CA PRO A 152 8.25 -14.28 11.49
C PRO A 152 7.86 -13.51 12.76
N GLY A 153 6.94 -14.05 13.56
CA GLY A 153 6.61 -13.54 14.89
C GLY A 153 5.61 -12.38 14.96
N LEU A 154 4.90 -12.10 13.86
CA LEU A 154 3.82 -11.12 13.82
C LEU A 154 2.66 -11.57 14.70
N ASP A 155 2.03 -10.61 15.38
CA ASP A 155 0.73 -10.84 15.97
C ASP A 155 -0.39 -10.77 14.92
N ARG A 156 -1.64 -11.00 15.34
CA ARG A 156 -2.75 -11.07 14.41
C ARG A 156 -3.04 -9.73 13.70
N PRO A 157 -3.13 -8.59 14.39
CA PRO A 157 -3.31 -7.29 13.74
C PRO A 157 -2.23 -6.93 12.72
N ASP A 158 -0.95 -7.19 13.04
CA ASP A 158 0.14 -6.89 12.11
C ASP A 158 0.13 -7.81 10.89
N PHE A 159 -0.15 -9.09 11.10
CA PHE A 159 -0.36 -10.06 10.03
C PHE A 159 -1.48 -9.60 9.08
N ASP A 160 -2.65 -9.25 9.62
CA ASP A 160 -3.81 -8.83 8.83
C ASP A 160 -3.50 -7.56 8.02
N THR A 161 -2.76 -6.61 8.63
CA THR A 161 -2.33 -5.37 7.98
C THR A 161 -1.43 -5.65 6.77
N ILE A 162 -0.44 -6.52 6.93
CA ILE A 162 0.52 -6.83 5.85
C ILE A 162 -0.16 -7.61 4.73
N VAL A 163 -1.00 -8.59 5.07
CA VAL A 163 -1.78 -9.34 4.08
C VAL A 163 -2.70 -8.42 3.30
N SER A 164 -3.37 -7.46 3.97
CA SER A 164 -4.21 -6.45 3.32
C SER A 164 -3.44 -5.61 2.30
N ALA A 165 -2.23 -5.15 2.67
CA ALA A 165 -1.38 -4.38 1.78
C ALA A 165 -0.89 -5.21 0.57
N ALA A 166 -0.56 -6.48 0.80
CA ALA A 166 -0.19 -7.40 -0.28
C ALA A 166 -1.37 -7.62 -1.23
N LEU A 167 -2.60 -7.81 -0.72
CA LEU A 167 -3.80 -7.94 -1.54
C LEU A 167 -4.04 -6.69 -2.37
N LEU A 168 -3.97 -5.50 -1.77
CA LEU A 168 -4.13 -4.24 -2.48
C LEU A 168 -3.06 -4.03 -3.56
N SER A 169 -1.89 -4.65 -3.43
CA SER A 169 -0.79 -4.55 -4.38
C SER A 169 -0.82 -5.64 -5.46
N SER A 170 -1.66 -6.68 -5.32
CA SER A 170 -1.78 -7.77 -6.29
C SER A 170 -2.54 -7.34 -7.54
N ALA A 171 -1.93 -7.54 -8.71
CA ALA A 171 -2.58 -7.30 -10.01
C ALA A 171 -3.86 -8.15 -10.18
N ALA A 172 -3.88 -9.37 -9.65
CA ALA A 172 -5.04 -10.25 -9.72
C ALA A 172 -6.21 -9.75 -8.86
N VAL A 173 -5.92 -9.21 -7.67
CA VAL A 173 -6.94 -8.58 -6.82
C VAL A 173 -7.49 -7.32 -7.50
N ALA A 174 -6.63 -6.50 -8.10
CA ALA A 174 -7.06 -5.34 -8.87
C ALA A 174 -7.96 -5.72 -10.06
N ASP A 175 -7.65 -6.82 -10.76
CA ASP A 175 -8.51 -7.36 -11.82
C ASP A 175 -9.89 -7.77 -11.30
N VAL A 176 -9.94 -8.45 -10.15
CA VAL A 176 -11.20 -8.88 -9.50
C VAL A 176 -12.05 -7.68 -9.09
N LEU A 177 -11.44 -6.67 -8.48
CA LEU A 177 -12.13 -5.43 -8.10
C LEU A 177 -12.64 -4.67 -9.32
N ARG A 178 -11.90 -4.67 -10.44
CA ARG A 178 -12.30 -3.98 -11.67
C ARG A 178 -13.55 -4.57 -12.32
N VAL A 179 -13.72 -5.89 -12.26
CA VAL A 179 -14.90 -6.57 -12.81
C VAL A 179 -16.04 -6.67 -11.79
N ASN A 180 -15.88 -6.10 -10.60
CA ASN A 180 -16.92 -6.09 -9.59
C ASN A 180 -18.15 -5.31 -10.09
N GLY A 181 -19.34 -5.85 -9.85
CA GLY A 181 -20.61 -5.28 -10.34
C GLY A 181 -20.97 -5.62 -11.79
N LEU A 182 -20.09 -6.27 -12.55
CA LEU A 182 -20.45 -6.86 -13.84
C LEU A 182 -21.29 -8.14 -13.65
N PRO A 183 -22.14 -8.51 -14.63
CA PRO A 183 -22.76 -9.83 -14.64
C PRO A 183 -21.69 -10.93 -14.62
N ASP A 184 -21.94 -11.99 -13.86
CA ASP A 184 -20.97 -13.05 -13.58
C ASP A 184 -20.36 -13.68 -14.83
N GLU A 185 -21.19 -13.99 -15.84
CA GLU A 185 -20.79 -14.51 -17.15
C GLU A 185 -19.73 -13.62 -17.84
N VAL A 186 -19.90 -12.30 -17.75
CA VAL A 186 -19.00 -11.30 -18.33
C VAL A 186 -17.72 -11.20 -17.51
N ALA A 187 -17.85 -11.11 -16.19
CA ALA A 187 -16.71 -11.03 -15.27
C ALA A 187 -15.77 -12.24 -15.43
N TRP A 188 -16.30 -13.46 -15.48
CA TRP A 188 -15.46 -14.67 -15.60
C TRP A 188 -14.77 -14.75 -16.96
N THR A 189 -15.42 -14.26 -18.02
CA THR A 189 -14.85 -14.23 -19.38
C THR A 189 -13.70 -13.23 -19.45
N GLU A 190 -13.90 -12.01 -18.93
CA GLU A 190 -12.86 -10.98 -18.84
C GLU A 190 -11.64 -11.46 -18.05
N LEU A 191 -11.86 -12.08 -16.89
CA LEU A 191 -10.79 -12.63 -16.07
C LEU A 191 -10.08 -13.80 -16.76
N ALA A 192 -10.81 -14.70 -17.42
CA ALA A 192 -10.21 -15.82 -18.15
C ALA A 192 -9.25 -15.35 -19.25
N ILE A 193 -9.62 -14.30 -19.98
CA ILE A 193 -8.77 -13.69 -21.02
C ILE A 193 -7.52 -13.06 -20.39
N ARG A 194 -7.69 -12.20 -19.38
CA ARG A 194 -6.56 -11.51 -18.70
C ARG A 194 -5.60 -12.48 -18.06
N TRP A 195 -6.13 -13.51 -17.43
CA TRP A 195 -5.36 -14.52 -16.71
C TRP A 195 -4.88 -15.67 -17.57
N LYS A 196 -5.17 -15.65 -18.88
CA LYS A 196 -4.80 -16.69 -19.85
C LYS A 196 -5.16 -18.10 -19.36
N THR A 197 -6.38 -18.23 -18.84
CA THR A 197 -6.87 -19.47 -18.22
C THR A 197 -8.27 -19.82 -18.72
N THR A 198 -8.80 -20.94 -18.27
CA THR A 198 -10.18 -21.33 -18.59
C THR A 198 -11.17 -20.56 -17.73
N ARG A 199 -12.39 -20.39 -18.25
CA ARG A 199 -13.46 -19.70 -17.53
C ARG A 199 -13.78 -20.33 -16.16
N SER A 200 -13.76 -21.66 -16.06
CA SER A 200 -14.01 -22.36 -14.79
C SER A 200 -12.90 -22.14 -13.76
N VAL A 201 -11.65 -21.98 -14.20
CA VAL A 201 -10.54 -21.61 -13.33
C VAL A 201 -10.66 -20.15 -12.90
N ALA A 202 -10.95 -19.25 -13.83
CA ALA A 202 -11.15 -17.83 -13.53
C ALA A 202 -12.28 -17.59 -12.52
N GLN A 203 -13.40 -18.30 -12.66
CA GLN A 203 -14.49 -18.28 -11.69
C GLN A 203 -14.00 -18.66 -10.29
N ARG A 204 -13.39 -19.84 -10.13
CA ARG A 204 -12.91 -20.31 -8.82
C ARG A 204 -11.86 -19.38 -8.22
N SER A 205 -10.94 -18.87 -9.03
CA SER A 205 -9.90 -17.93 -8.58
C SER A 205 -10.50 -16.59 -8.15
N ARG A 206 -11.55 -16.11 -8.83
CA ARG A 206 -12.30 -14.91 -8.40
C ARG A 206 -12.97 -15.13 -7.06
N GLU A 207 -13.69 -16.25 -6.89
CA GLU A 207 -14.35 -16.60 -5.62
C GLU A 207 -13.34 -16.64 -4.48
N THR A 208 -12.19 -17.31 -4.69
CA THR A 208 -11.10 -17.35 -3.72
C THR A 208 -10.58 -15.94 -3.40
N ALA A 209 -10.25 -15.13 -4.40
CA ALA A 209 -9.76 -13.77 -4.17
C ALA A 209 -10.80 -12.89 -3.45
N TRP A 210 -12.09 -13.07 -3.75
CA TRP A 210 -13.16 -12.33 -3.08
C TRP A 210 -13.28 -12.69 -1.60
N ASN A 211 -13.14 -13.96 -1.24
CA ASN A 211 -13.11 -14.38 0.18
C ASN A 211 -11.98 -13.69 0.94
N TRP A 212 -10.80 -13.55 0.32
CA TRP A 212 -9.67 -12.83 0.91
C TRP A 212 -9.95 -11.33 1.05
N ILE A 213 -10.51 -10.68 0.03
CA ILE A 213 -10.93 -9.28 0.09
C ILE A 213 -11.92 -9.07 1.24
N ALA A 214 -12.95 -9.91 1.34
CA ALA A 214 -13.95 -9.81 2.40
C ALA A 214 -13.36 -10.04 3.80
N THR A 215 -12.36 -10.92 3.92
CA THR A 215 -11.75 -11.26 5.22
C THR A 215 -10.78 -10.18 5.71
N PHE A 216 -9.96 -9.62 4.82
CA PHE A 216 -8.85 -8.75 5.23
C PHE A 216 -9.11 -7.26 4.97
N LEU A 217 -9.92 -6.91 3.97
CA LEU A 217 -10.17 -5.51 3.61
C LEU A 217 -11.49 -4.95 4.18
N ASP A 218 -12.21 -5.74 4.99
CA ASP A 218 -13.51 -5.40 5.60
C ASP A 218 -14.53 -4.83 4.58
N MET A 219 -14.41 -5.27 3.32
CA MET A 219 -15.32 -4.88 2.24
C MET A 219 -16.55 -5.79 2.28
N SER A 220 -17.42 -5.58 3.26
CA SER A 220 -18.70 -6.28 3.36
C SER A 220 -19.68 -5.72 2.31
N SER A 221 -19.66 -6.28 1.10
CA SER A 221 -20.80 -6.23 0.18
C SER A 221 -20.99 -7.62 -0.46
N PRO A 222 -22.23 -8.15 -0.50
CA PRO A 222 -22.47 -9.53 -0.89
C PRO A 222 -22.19 -9.72 -2.39
N LEU A 223 -21.58 -10.86 -2.73
CA LEU A 223 -21.67 -11.39 -4.10
C LEU A 223 -23.16 -11.46 -4.49
N PRO A 224 -23.55 -11.06 -5.70
CA PRO A 224 -24.91 -11.26 -6.16
C PRO A 224 -25.26 -12.77 -6.08
N PRO A 225 -26.50 -13.12 -5.70
CA PRO A 225 -26.87 -14.53 -5.55
C PRO A 225 -26.75 -15.26 -6.89
N SER A 226 -26.25 -16.49 -6.78
CA SER A 226 -26.08 -17.52 -7.83
C SER A 226 -27.32 -17.77 -8.66
#